data_AF-A0A7Y3KKV1-F1
#
_entry.id   AF-A0A7Y3KKV1-F1
#
_cell.length_a   1.000
_cell.length_b   1.000
_cell.length_c   1.000
_cell.angle_alpha   90.00
_cell.angle_beta   90.00
_cell.angle_gamma   90.00
#
_symmetry.space_group_name_H-M   'P 1'
#
loop_
_entity.id
_entity.type
_entity.pdbx_description
1 polymer ?
#
loop_
_entity_poly.entity_id
_entity_poly.type
_entity_poly.pdbx_seq_one_letter_code
_entity_poly.pdbx_strand_id
1 'polypeptide(L)'
;ALLDTGADACLFPAFIPNNTGHNLKHQNVKTNVNVGIEGNKMPTWKHTFKIHLLEFGTNKVVWSAGRILIDCVDHDNVPPLLGGKGFLKHLNIRFNYKTSRIVIELPDKA
;
A
#
# COMPACT_ATOMS: atom_id res chain seq x y z
N ALA A 1 8.17 0.09 2.98
CA ALA A 1 6.95 0.83 2.62
C ALA A 1 6.83 2.02 3.56
N LEU A 2 6.22 3.11 3.12
CA LEU A 2 5.89 4.27 3.95
C LEU A 2 4.45 4.14 4.44
N LEU A 3 4.24 4.24 5.76
CA LEU A 3 2.91 4.34 6.36
C LEU A 3 2.51 5.82 6.34
N ASP A 4 1.50 6.16 5.54
CA ASP A 4 1.10 7.55 5.31
C ASP A 4 -0.38 7.72 5.70
N THR A 5 -0.62 8.26 6.90
CA THR A 5 -1.98 8.53 7.38
C THR A 5 -2.65 9.70 6.64
N GLY A 6 -1.89 10.53 5.92
CA GLY A 6 -2.42 11.61 5.08
C GLY A 6 -2.82 11.13 3.68
N ALA A 7 -2.35 9.95 3.26
CA ALA A 7 -2.74 9.35 2.00
C ALA A 7 -4.11 8.65 2.11
N ASP A 8 -5.03 9.03 1.24
CA ASP A 8 -6.36 8.42 1.14
C ASP A 8 -6.30 6.94 0.78
N ALA A 9 -5.39 6.53 -0.09
CA ALA A 9 -5.29 5.19 -0.65
C ALA A 9 -3.83 4.71 -0.70
N CYS A 10 -3.64 3.41 -0.88
CA CYS A 10 -2.31 2.84 -1.12
C CYS A 10 -1.84 3.18 -2.55
N LEU A 11 -0.53 3.37 -2.72
CA LEU A 11 0.10 3.58 -4.02
C LEU A 11 1.36 2.74 -4.16
N PHE A 12 1.49 2.02 -5.27
CA PHE A 12 2.65 1.18 -5.55
C PHE A 12 3.47 1.69 -6.75
N PRO A 13 4.81 1.72 -6.64
CA PRO A 13 5.70 1.95 -7.77
C PRO A 13 5.68 0.79 -8.76
N ALA A 14 6.16 1.02 -9.98
CA ALA A 14 6.10 0.07 -11.10
C ALA A 14 6.76 -1.28 -10.79
N PHE A 15 7.82 -1.30 -9.97
CA PHE A 15 8.52 -2.54 -9.63
C PHE A 15 7.63 -3.55 -8.91
N ILE A 16 6.61 -3.13 -8.16
CA ILE A 16 5.72 -4.08 -7.45
C ILE A 16 4.87 -4.90 -8.42
N PRO A 17 4.01 -4.29 -9.27
CA PRO A 17 3.22 -5.05 -10.24
C PRO A 17 4.13 -5.89 -11.17
N ASN A 18 5.26 -5.34 -11.62
CA ASN A 18 6.21 -6.06 -12.47
C ASN A 18 6.76 -7.33 -11.80
N ASN A 19 7.13 -7.24 -10.52
CA ASN A 19 7.67 -8.39 -9.76
C ASN A 19 6.60 -9.35 -9.24
N THR A 20 5.32 -8.97 -9.30
CA THR A 20 4.19 -9.80 -8.85
C THR A 20 3.39 -10.37 -10.02
N GLY A 21 3.89 -10.23 -11.25
CA GLY A 21 3.30 -10.82 -12.47
C GLY A 21 2.13 -10.04 -13.06
N HIS A 22 1.90 -8.80 -12.61
CA HIS A 22 0.92 -7.92 -13.23
C HIS A 22 1.51 -7.19 -14.43
N ASN A 23 0.78 -7.18 -15.55
CA ASN A 23 1.07 -6.27 -16.65
C ASN A 23 0.45 -4.89 -16.34
N LEU A 24 1.31 -3.95 -15.92
CA LEU A 24 0.92 -2.62 -15.44
C LEU A 24 -0.04 -1.88 -16.40
N LYS A 25 0.22 -1.93 -17.71
CA LYS A 25 -0.50 -1.13 -18.72
C LYS A 25 -1.36 -1.98 -19.66
N HIS A 26 -1.78 -3.18 -19.23
CA HIS A 26 -2.65 -4.02 -20.05
C HIS A 26 -3.97 -3.30 -20.39
N GLN A 27 -4.49 -3.49 -21.61
CA GLN A 27 -5.66 -2.76 -22.13
C GLN A 27 -6.94 -2.85 -21.27
N ASN A 28 -7.08 -3.92 -20.48
CA ASN A 28 -8.22 -4.14 -19.59
C ASN A 28 -8.00 -3.63 -18.14
N VAL A 29 -6.88 -2.98 -17.86
CA VAL A 29 -6.57 -2.44 -16.53
C VAL A 29 -7.28 -1.10 -16.36
N LYS A 30 -7.97 -0.94 -15.23
CA LYS A 30 -8.62 0.32 -14.88
C LYS A 30 -7.56 1.39 -14.67
N THR A 31 -7.63 2.48 -15.42
CA THR A 31 -6.82 3.67 -15.19
C THR A 31 -7.53 4.62 -14.25
N ASN A 32 -6.76 5.42 -13.55
CA ASN A 32 -7.25 6.50 -12.70
C ASN A 32 -6.27 7.67 -12.79
N VAL A 33 -6.68 8.84 -12.34
CA VAL A 33 -5.78 9.98 -12.15
C VAL A 33 -5.72 10.25 -10.67
N ASN A 34 -4.58 9.96 -10.05
CA ASN A 34 -4.37 10.29 -8.66
C ASN A 34 -3.80 11.71 -8.55
N VAL A 35 -4.20 12.44 -7.52
CA VAL A 35 -3.73 13.79 -7.24
C VAL A 35 -2.95 13.74 -5.94
N GLY A 36 -1.64 13.94 -6.04
CA GLY A 36 -0.74 13.92 -4.90
C GLY A 36 -0.62 15.29 -4.21
N ILE A 37 0.38 15.41 -3.35
CA ILE A 37 0.79 16.68 -2.74
C ILE A 37 1.16 17.66 -3.88
N GLU A 38 0.80 18.93 -3.74
CA GLU A 38 0.95 20.00 -4.75
C GLU A 38 -0.01 19.95 -5.95
N GLY A 39 -1.01 19.05 -5.95
CA GLY A 39 -2.07 19.03 -6.97
C GLY A 39 -1.65 18.44 -8.31
N ASN A 40 -0.44 17.89 -8.40
CA ASN A 40 0.06 17.22 -9.60
C ASN A 40 -0.78 15.97 -9.89
N LYS A 41 -1.37 15.95 -11.09
CA LYS A 41 -2.14 14.82 -11.62
C LYS A 41 -1.17 13.76 -12.14
N MET A 42 -1.26 12.56 -11.60
CA MET A 42 -0.46 11.42 -12.04
C MET A 42 -1.39 10.31 -12.56
N PRO A 43 -1.18 9.80 -13.79
CA PRO A 43 -1.91 8.63 -14.26
C PRO A 43 -1.51 7.41 -13.42
N THR A 44 -2.49 6.62 -13.02
CA THR A 44 -2.29 5.38 -12.27
C THR A 44 -3.08 4.23 -12.90
N TRP A 45 -2.59 3.02 -12.66
CA TRP A 45 -3.20 1.76 -13.10
C TRP A 45 -3.58 0.93 -11.89
N LYS A 46 -4.85 0.52 -11.81
CA LYS A 46 -5.37 -0.16 -10.62
C LYS A 46 -5.21 -1.67 -10.73
N HIS A 47 -4.47 -2.25 -9.79
CA HIS A 47 -4.26 -3.69 -9.67
C HIS A 47 -4.73 -4.20 -8.31
N THR A 48 -5.20 -5.45 -8.28
CA THR A 48 -5.65 -6.09 -7.05
C THR A 48 -4.50 -6.84 -6.41
N PHE A 49 -4.17 -6.50 -5.17
CA PHE A 49 -3.12 -7.15 -4.39
C PHE A 49 -3.68 -7.74 -3.10
N LYS A 50 -2.91 -8.67 -2.53
CA LYS A 50 -3.03 -9.09 -1.14
C LYS A 50 -1.74 -8.69 -0.42
N ILE A 51 -1.85 -7.86 0.62
CA ILE A 51 -0.68 -7.44 1.41
C ILE A 51 -0.61 -8.31 2.67
N HIS A 52 0.56 -8.89 2.92
CA HIS A 52 0.85 -9.63 4.14
C HIS A 52 1.77 -8.79 5.05
N LEU A 53 1.47 -8.78 6.35
CA LEU A 53 2.38 -8.29 7.38
C LEU A 53 3.14 -9.50 7.94
N LEU A 54 4.46 -9.40 7.96
CA LEU A 54 5.35 -10.44 8.48
C LEU A 54 5.81 -10.08 9.88
N GLU A 55 6.01 -11.09 10.72
CA GLU A 55 6.72 -10.94 12.00
C GLU A 55 8.18 -10.54 11.75
N PHE A 56 8.70 -9.63 12.57
CA PHE A 56 10.06 -9.11 12.38
C PHE A 56 11.10 -10.23 12.50
N GLY A 57 12.01 -10.31 11.52
CA GLY A 57 13.08 -11.30 11.49
C GLY A 57 12.64 -12.71 11.06
N THR A 58 11.35 -12.91 10.73
CA THR A 58 10.84 -14.18 10.22
C THR A 58 10.01 -13.97 8.95
N ASN A 59 9.72 -15.05 8.23
CA ASN A 59 8.79 -15.04 7.10
C ASN A 59 7.36 -15.42 7.51
N LYS A 60 7.06 -15.41 8.80
CA LYS A 60 5.75 -15.78 9.32
C LYS A 60 4.76 -14.64 9.07
N VAL A 61 3.69 -14.94 8.34
CA VAL A 61 2.57 -14.02 8.16
C VAL A 61 1.79 -13.90 9.46
N VAL A 62 1.77 -12.71 10.05
CA VAL A 62 0.99 -12.41 11.28
C VAL A 62 -0.35 -11.78 10.98
N TRP A 63 -0.47 -11.12 9.82
CA TRP A 63 -1.73 -10.54 9.35
C TRP A 63 -1.76 -10.46 7.84
N SER A 64 -2.96 -10.47 7.27
CA SER A 64 -3.19 -10.37 5.83
C SER A 64 -4.34 -9.42 5.57
N ALA A 65 -4.13 -8.46 4.68
CA ALA A 65 -5.23 -7.73 4.07
C ALA A 65 -6.08 -8.68 3.22
N GLY A 66 -7.36 -8.34 3.03
CA GLY A 66 -8.15 -8.90 1.95
C GLY A 66 -7.59 -8.49 0.58
N ARG A 67 -8.29 -8.87 -0.49
CA ARG A 67 -7.99 -8.37 -1.84
C ARG A 67 -8.28 -6.87 -1.89
N ILE A 68 -7.26 -6.06 -2.11
CA ILE A 68 -7.36 -4.60 -2.16
C ILE A 68 -6.92 -4.07 -3.51
N LEU A 69 -7.67 -3.09 -4.01
CA LEU A 69 -7.37 -2.41 -5.26
C LEU A 69 -6.43 -1.24 -4.98
N ILE A 70 -5.24 -1.26 -5.58
CA ILE A 70 -4.16 -0.31 -5.33
C ILE A 70 -3.81 0.41 -6.62
N ASP A 71 -3.62 1.73 -6.52
CA ASP A 71 -3.13 2.55 -7.62
C ASP A 71 -1.63 2.31 -7.82
N CYS A 72 -1.23 1.96 -9.04
CA CYS A 72 0.16 1.76 -9.42
C CYS A 72 0.62 2.87 -10.36
N VAL A 73 1.81 3.42 -10.13
CA VAL A 73 2.46 4.38 -11.05
C VAL A 73 3.43 3.65 -11.97
N ASP A 74 3.85 4.30 -13.06
CA ASP A 74 4.78 3.74 -14.05
C ASP A 74 6.24 4.11 -13.83
N HIS A 75 6.56 4.61 -12.65
CA HIS A 75 7.92 4.96 -12.23
C HIS A 75 8.22 4.40 -10.83
N ASP A 76 9.52 4.33 -10.50
CA ASP A 76 10.01 3.77 -9.23
C ASP A 76 10.58 4.84 -8.28
N ASN A 77 10.38 6.13 -8.59
CA ASN A 77 10.90 7.25 -7.78
C ASN A 77 10.12 7.50 -6.46
N VAL A 78 9.14 6.65 -6.13
CA VAL A 78 8.38 6.71 -4.89
C VAL A 78 8.43 5.37 -4.17
N PRO A 79 8.55 5.34 -2.83
CA PRO A 79 8.39 4.10 -2.09
C PRO A 79 6.93 3.63 -2.17
N PRO A 80 6.67 2.34 -1.92
CA PRO A 80 5.30 1.86 -1.72
C PRO A 80 4.64 2.62 -0.55
N LEU A 81 3.50 3.25 -0.81
CA LEU A 81 2.71 4.03 0.14
C LEU A 81 1.53 3.19 0.63
N LEU A 82 1.37 3.10 1.94
CA LEU A 82 0.26 2.42 2.60
C LEU A 82 -0.61 3.48 3.28
N GLY A 83 -1.74 3.81 2.63
CA GLY A 83 -2.68 4.82 3.08
C GLY A 83 -3.92 4.27 3.79
N GLY A 84 -4.85 5.18 4.10
CA GLY A 84 -6.07 4.92 4.86
C GLY A 84 -6.94 3.82 4.25
N LYS A 85 -7.36 3.99 2.99
CA LYS A 85 -8.22 3.03 2.29
C LYS A 85 -7.42 1.77 1.94
N GLY A 86 -7.87 0.66 2.51
CA GLY A 86 -7.45 -0.69 2.14
C GLY A 86 -6.41 -1.30 3.08
N PHE A 87 -5.46 -0.53 3.61
CA PHE A 87 -4.45 -1.07 4.54
C PHE A 87 -4.64 -0.51 5.96
N LEU A 88 -4.40 0.79 6.18
CA LEU A 88 -4.35 1.34 7.54
C LEU A 88 -5.70 1.25 8.27
N LYS A 89 -6.84 1.35 7.58
CA LYS A 89 -8.18 1.28 8.20
C LYS A 89 -8.50 -0.05 8.91
N HIS A 90 -7.71 -1.10 8.67
CA HIS A 90 -7.94 -2.44 9.25
C HIS A 90 -7.00 -2.76 10.41
N LEU A 91 -6.08 -1.84 10.75
CA LEU A 91 -5.07 -2.02 11.76
C LEU A 91 -5.18 -0.90 12.78
N ASN A 92 -5.04 -1.22 14.07
CA ASN A 92 -4.84 -0.19 15.07
C ASN A 92 -3.35 0.10 15.18
N ILE A 93 -2.93 1.26 14.66
CA ILE A 93 -1.52 1.64 14.57
C ILE A 93 -1.26 2.83 15.47
N ARG A 94 -0.28 2.69 16.36
CA ARG A 94 0.17 3.74 17.26
C ARG A 94 1.60 4.16 16.91
N PHE A 95 1.77 5.43 16.59
CA PHE A 95 3.07 6.05 16.34
C PHE A 95 3.55 6.73 17.62
N ASN A 96 4.62 6.21 18.21
CA ASN A 96 5.29 6.85 19.33
C ASN A 96 6.51 7.62 18.82
N TYR A 97 6.29 8.89 18.47
CA TYR A 97 7.32 9.78 17.92
C TYR A 97 8.52 9.99 18.85
N LYS A 98 8.30 10.04 20.17
CA LYS A 98 9.38 10.22 21.16
C LYS A 98 10.37 9.04 21.16
N THR A 99 9.88 7.82 20.94
CA THR A 99 10.70 6.61 20.94
C THR A 99 11.01 6.09 19.53
N SER A 100 10.49 6.75 18.49
CA SER A 100 10.52 6.26 17.10
C SER A 100 9.99 4.83 16.94
N ARG A 101 9.01 4.43 17.78
CA ARG A 101 8.39 3.09 17.74
C ARG A 101 7.02 3.16 17.08
N ILE A 102 6.75 2.16 16.25
CA ILE A 102 5.43 1.92 15.65
C ILE A 102 4.90 0.63 16.26
N VAL A 103 3.72 0.69 16.86
CA VAL A 103 3.03 -0.48 17.41
C VAL A 103 1.81 -0.74 16.56
N ILE A 104 1.72 -1.95 15.99
CA ILE A 104 0.56 -2.41 15.24
C ILE A 104 -0.14 -3.45 16.10
N GLU A 105 -1.34 -3.12 16.58
CA GLU A 105 -2.21 -4.09 17.23
C GLU A 105 -3.00 -4.82 16.15
N LEU A 106 -2.84 -6.14 16.11
CA LEU A 106 -3.56 -6.99 15.19
C LEU A 106 -4.98 -7.21 15.73
N PRO A 107 -6.02 -7.14 14.89
CA PRO A 107 -7.36 -7.52 15.33
C PRO A 107 -7.32 -8.99 15.78
N ASP A 108 -8.12 -9.32 16.79
CA ASP A 108 -8.31 -10.70 17.21
C ASP A 108 -8.72 -11.54 15.99
N LYS A 109 -8.18 -12.76 15.89
CA LYS A 109 -8.56 -13.67 14.82
C LYS A 109 -10.05 -13.95 14.92
N ALA A 110 -10.82 -13.44 13.96
CA ALA A 110 -12.20 -13.89 13.72
C ALA A 110 -12.19 -15.33 13.21
#